data_AF-A0A314YUU3-F1
#
_entry.id   AF-A0A314YUU3-F1
#
_cell.length_a   1.000
_cell.length_b   1.000
_cell.length_c   1.000
_cell.angle_alpha   90.00
_cell.angle_beta   90.00
_cell.angle_gamma   90.00
#
_symmetry.space_group_name_H-M   'P 1'
#
loop_
_entity.id
_entity.type
_entity.pdbx_description
1 polymer ?
#
loop_
_entity_poly.entity_id
_entity_poly.type
_entity_poly.pdbx_seq_one_letter_code
_entity_poly.pdbx_strand_id
1 'polypeptide(L)'
;MDVRRIVVVVEDVEAARTALKWALDNLVRYGDLITLLHVFPTSRSRNKNRTRLLRLKGFQLALSFKDICNTFPSTKVEMIVTEGDQDGKKIAAVVTEIGASALVLGLHDHSFLYRLAMAQGSSSIANKLNCRILGIKQPPPSSTPLSRRTSGTATPVLDSCSTNNMDFSQIDIAGLHVPDVPPPKVPYRICPNPYAIIWKSRKSRRK
;
A
#
# COMPACT_ATOMS: atom_id res chain seq x y z
N MET A 1 29.93 9.91 3.69
CA MET A 1 28.73 9.08 3.90
C MET A 1 27.65 9.64 3.00
N ASP A 2 27.10 8.84 2.10
CA ASP A 2 26.07 9.33 1.17
C ASP A 2 24.77 9.59 1.93
N VAL A 3 24.23 10.80 1.79
CA VAL A 3 22.98 11.21 2.43
C VAL A 3 21.83 10.41 1.82
N ARG A 4 21.20 9.53 2.59
CA ARG A 4 20.07 8.74 2.11
C ARG A 4 18.80 9.56 2.21
N ARG A 5 18.01 9.52 1.14
CA ARG A 5 16.69 10.15 1.08
C ARG A 5 15.65 9.07 1.31
N ILE A 6 14.86 9.22 2.36
CA ILE A 6 13.79 8.29 2.74
C ILE A 6 12.48 9.05 2.54
N VAL A 7 11.62 8.57 1.65
CA VAL A 7 10.29 9.14 1.43
C VAL A 7 9.27 8.35 2.22
N VAL A 8 8.41 9.03 2.97
CA VAL A 8 7.29 8.42 3.70
C VAL A 8 5.99 8.96 3.13
N VAL A 9 5.08 8.07 2.73
CA VAL A 9 3.76 8.46 2.23
C VAL A 9 2.84 8.78 3.39
N VAL A 10 2.22 9.95 3.31
CA VAL A 10 1.44 10.54 4.40
C VAL A 10 -0.04 10.48 4.04
N GLU A 11 -0.79 9.71 4.82
CA GLU A 11 -2.24 9.51 4.64
C GLU A 11 -2.99 9.73 5.96
N ASP A 12 -4.29 10.00 5.89
CA ASP A 12 -5.17 10.27 7.05
C ASP A 12 -5.63 8.96 7.72
N VAL A 13 -4.67 8.07 8.00
CA VAL A 13 -4.90 6.72 8.52
C VAL A 13 -3.82 6.36 9.54
N GLU A 14 -4.21 5.66 10.61
CA GLU A 14 -3.28 5.28 11.69
C GLU A 14 -2.16 4.34 11.21
N ALA A 15 -2.42 3.54 10.17
CA ALA A 15 -1.42 2.70 9.52
C ALA A 15 -0.24 3.53 8.97
N ALA A 16 -0.50 4.73 8.44
CA ALA A 16 0.56 5.61 7.93
C ALA A 16 1.41 6.20 9.08
N ARG A 17 0.79 6.53 10.22
CA ARG A 17 1.52 6.97 11.42
C ARG A 17 2.38 5.86 11.99
N THR A 18 1.86 4.64 12.02
CA THR A 18 2.59 3.45 12.45
C THR A 18 3.80 3.19 11.54
N ALA A 19 3.62 3.35 10.21
CA ALA A 19 4.69 3.22 9.24
C ALA A 19 5.80 4.27 9.46
N LEU A 20 5.44 5.52 9.77
CA LEU A 20 6.41 6.56 10.08
C LEU A 20 7.20 6.23 11.36
N LYS A 21 6.53 5.84 12.44
CA LYS A 21 7.18 5.44 13.69
C LYS A 21 8.17 4.29 13.47
N TRP A 22 7.72 3.25 12.77
CA TRP A 22 8.58 2.12 12.42
C TRP A 22 9.81 2.55 11.60
N ALA A 23 9.63 3.47 10.64
CA ALA A 23 10.75 3.98 9.84
C ALA A 23 11.76 4.75 10.69
N LEU A 24 11.29 5.57 11.62
CA LEU A 24 12.13 6.33 12.54
C LEU A 24 12.94 5.41 13.45
N ASP A 25 12.34 4.32 13.94
CA ASP A 25 13.00 3.37 14.84
C ASP A 25 13.98 2.42 14.12
N ASN A 26 13.69 2.02 12.87
CA ASN A 26 14.40 0.91 12.20
C ASN A 26 15.25 1.29 10.99
N LEU A 27 14.85 2.34 10.26
CA LEU A 27 15.44 2.67 8.96
C LEU A 27 16.35 3.89 9.01
N VAL A 28 15.91 4.90 9.75
CA VAL A 28 16.50 6.23 9.80
C VAL A 28 17.76 6.21 10.66
N ARG A 29 18.84 6.79 10.13
CA ARG A 29 20.13 6.97 10.80
C ARG A 29 20.50 8.45 10.84
N TYR A 30 21.49 8.77 11.65
CA TYR A 30 22.07 10.10 11.68
C TYR A 30 22.54 10.53 10.28
N GLY A 31 22.08 11.70 9.83
CA GLY A 31 22.41 12.27 8.52
C GLY A 31 21.44 11.88 7.39
N ASP A 32 20.45 11.02 7.64
CA ASP A 32 19.39 10.75 6.66
C ASP A 32 18.41 11.93 6.54
N LEU A 33 17.81 12.09 5.36
CA LEU A 33 16.77 13.08 5.09
C LEU A 33 15.43 12.36 4.89
N ILE A 34 14.46 12.70 5.73
CA ILE A 34 13.09 12.19 5.63
C ILE A 34 12.24 13.20 4.86
N THR A 35 11.55 12.74 3.82
CA THR A 35 10.59 13.54 3.07
C THR A 35 9.19 12.99 3.29
N LEU A 36 8.35 13.77 3.96
CA LEU A 36 6.93 13.50 4.18
C LEU A 36 6.14 13.90 2.94
N LEU A 37 5.68 12.92 2.17
CA LEU A 37 4.97 13.12 0.90
C LEU A 37 3.47 12.89 1.07
N HIS A 38 2.67 13.95 0.94
CA HIS A 38 1.21 13.85 0.82
C HIS A 38 0.77 14.14 -0.61
N VAL A 39 -0.02 13.23 -1.19
CA VAL A 39 -0.65 13.44 -2.50
C VAL A 39 -2.15 13.55 -2.33
N PHE A 40 -2.69 14.73 -2.65
CA PHE A 40 -4.13 14.95 -2.66
C PHE A 40 -4.69 14.71 -4.07
N PRO A 41 -5.93 14.22 -4.19
CA PRO A 41 -6.51 13.85 -5.48
C PRO A 41 -6.68 15.07 -6.36
N THR A 42 -6.37 14.92 -7.65
CA THR A 42 -6.71 15.93 -8.64
C THR A 42 -8.22 16.14 -8.73
N SER A 43 -8.64 17.39 -8.76
CA SER A 43 -10.06 17.73 -8.89
C SER A 43 -10.43 17.84 -10.37
N ARG A 44 -11.39 17.02 -10.82
CA ARG A 44 -11.99 17.16 -12.16
C ARG A 44 -12.71 18.49 -12.37
N SER A 45 -13.07 19.17 -11.28
CA SER A 45 -13.67 20.50 -11.30
C SER A 45 -12.57 21.56 -11.27
N ARG A 46 -12.63 22.56 -12.16
CA ARG A 46 -11.73 23.75 -12.14
C ARG A 46 -11.97 24.68 -10.94
N ASN A 47 -12.63 24.23 -9.89
CA ASN A 47 -12.87 25.02 -8.70
C ASN A 47 -11.57 25.20 -7.89
N LYS A 48 -10.90 26.33 -8.12
CA LYS A 48 -9.67 26.73 -7.43
C LYS A 48 -9.79 26.71 -5.91
N ASN A 49 -10.97 27.03 -5.36
CA ASN A 49 -11.19 27.04 -3.91
C ASN A 49 -11.14 25.63 -3.33
N ARG A 50 -11.71 24.65 -4.03
CA ARG A 50 -11.66 23.23 -3.62
C ARG A 50 -10.22 22.71 -3.63
N THR A 51 -9.45 23.01 -4.67
CA THR A 51 -8.03 22.60 -4.75
C THR A 51 -7.19 23.23 -3.63
N ARG A 52 -7.41 24.52 -3.33
CA ARG A 52 -6.75 25.20 -2.19
C ARG A 52 -7.07 24.53 -0.87
N LEU A 53 -8.33 24.19 -0.62
CA LEU A 53 -8.75 23.49 0.60
C LEU A 53 -8.06 22.13 0.75
N LEU A 54 -8.02 21.33 -0.32
CA LEU A 54 -7.34 20.03 -0.30
C LEU A 54 -5.84 20.16 -0.01
N ARG A 55 -5.18 21.17 -0.61
CA ARG A 55 -3.77 21.46 -0.35
C ARG A 55 -3.53 21.88 1.11
N LEU A 56 -4.41 22.72 1.67
CA LEU A 56 -4.34 23.13 3.08
C LEU A 56 -4.55 21.93 4.02
N LYS A 57 -5.54 21.08 3.75
CA LYS A 57 -5.77 19.84 4.52
C LYS A 57 -4.55 18.93 4.47
N GLY A 58 -3.98 18.73 3.27
CA GLY A 58 -2.77 17.93 3.09
C GLY A 58 -1.55 18.49 3.82
N PHE A 59 -1.41 19.82 3.86
CA PHE A 59 -0.36 20.48 4.61
C PHE A 59 -0.52 20.32 6.11
N GLN A 60 -1.73 20.52 6.65
CA GLN A 60 -2.03 20.29 8.06
C GLN A 60 -1.75 18.83 8.47
N LEU A 61 -2.09 17.89 7.60
CA LEU A 61 -1.84 16.47 7.83
C LEU A 61 -0.34 16.18 7.85
N ALA A 62 0.43 16.67 6.87
CA ALA A 62 1.88 16.51 6.87
C ALA A 62 2.57 17.21 8.06
N LEU A 63 2.04 18.34 8.56
CA LEU A 63 2.51 18.96 9.81
C LEU A 63 2.34 18.02 11.00
N SER A 64 1.19 17.37 11.13
CA SER A 64 0.98 16.42 12.24
C SER A 64 1.96 15.24 12.22
N PHE A 65 2.41 14.81 11.04
CA PHE A 65 3.45 13.79 10.91
C PHE A 65 4.85 14.33 11.22
N LYS A 66 5.11 15.59 10.88
CA LYS A 66 6.35 16.27 11.27
C LYS A 66 6.48 16.34 12.79
N ASP A 67 5.38 16.56 13.51
CA ASP A 67 5.39 16.60 14.97
C ASP A 67 5.82 15.26 15.58
N ILE A 68 5.46 14.13 14.97
CA ILE A 68 5.94 12.80 15.37
C ILE A 68 7.47 12.70 15.21
N CYS A 69 8.01 13.24 14.11
CA CYS A 69 9.44 13.22 13.84
C CYS A 69 10.25 14.07 14.82
N ASN A 70 9.65 15.11 15.42
CA ASN A 70 10.34 15.95 16.41
C ASN A 70 10.77 15.17 17.67
N THR A 71 10.15 14.02 17.93
CA THR A 71 10.53 13.10 19.02
C THR A 71 11.91 12.46 18.78
N PHE A 72 12.40 12.45 17.55
CA PHE A 72 13.67 11.83 17.15
C PHE A 72 14.72 12.91 16.86
N PRO A 73 15.59 13.24 17.84
CA PRO A 73 16.62 14.24 17.65
C PRO A 73 17.57 13.80 16.52
N SER A 74 18.02 14.74 15.69
CA SER A 74 18.96 14.60 14.56
C SER A 74 18.43 14.30 13.16
N THR A 75 17.11 14.28 12.95
CA THR A 75 16.53 13.96 11.65
C THR A 75 16.15 15.20 10.85
N LYS A 76 16.64 15.34 9.60
CA LYS A 76 16.21 16.42 8.71
C LYS A 76 14.90 16.04 8.04
N VAL A 77 13.82 16.75 8.35
CA VAL A 77 12.47 16.47 7.83
C VAL A 77 12.04 17.55 6.84
N GLU A 78 11.65 17.12 5.65
CA GLU A 78 11.05 17.94 4.61
C GLU A 78 9.59 17.50 4.37
N MET A 79 8.72 18.44 4.00
CA MET A 79 7.33 18.15 3.68
C MET A 79 7.02 18.55 2.26
N ILE A 80 6.42 17.63 1.50
CA ILE A 80 5.99 17.85 0.13
C ILE A 80 4.51 17.52 0.02
N VAL A 81 3.72 18.51 -0.38
CA VAL A 81 2.27 18.36 -0.60
C VAL A 81 2.00 18.65 -2.06
N THR A 82 1.60 17.63 -2.81
CA THR A 82 1.42 17.72 -4.27
C THR A 82 0.06 17.22 -4.71
N GLU A 83 -0.44 17.80 -5.81
CA GLU A 83 -1.61 17.28 -6.49
C GLU A 83 -1.21 16.09 -7.35
N GLY A 84 -2.00 15.02 -7.31
CA GLY A 84 -1.71 13.84 -8.11
C GLY A 84 -2.90 12.91 -8.34
N ASP A 85 -2.64 11.95 -9.23
CA ASP A 85 -3.59 10.91 -9.59
C ASP A 85 -3.64 9.81 -8.53
N GLN A 86 -4.80 9.18 -8.47
CA GLN A 86 -5.10 8.03 -7.63
C GLN A 86 -4.25 6.78 -7.97
N ASP A 87 -3.72 6.73 -9.19
CA ASP A 87 -2.99 5.59 -9.76
C ASP A 87 -1.49 5.59 -9.40
N GLY A 88 -1.02 6.61 -8.70
CA GLY A 88 0.33 6.61 -8.15
C GLY A 88 1.50 6.92 -9.05
N LYS A 89 1.22 7.29 -10.29
CA LYS A 89 2.20 7.89 -11.21
C LYS A 89 2.88 9.12 -10.60
N LYS A 90 2.11 9.99 -9.92
CA LYS A 90 2.65 11.20 -9.31
C LYS A 90 3.63 10.91 -8.18
N ILE A 91 3.33 9.96 -7.31
CA ILE A 91 4.24 9.55 -6.24
C ILE A 91 5.52 8.97 -6.86
N ALA A 92 5.40 8.08 -7.85
CA ALA A 92 6.57 7.52 -8.50
C ALA A 92 7.48 8.57 -9.14
N ALA A 93 6.89 9.57 -9.81
CA ALA A 93 7.63 10.70 -10.38
C ALA A 93 8.36 11.50 -9.31
N VAL A 94 7.67 11.89 -8.23
CA VAL A 94 8.26 12.68 -7.13
C VAL A 94 9.36 11.89 -6.41
N VAL A 95 9.16 10.60 -6.14
CA VAL A 95 10.15 9.73 -5.49
C VAL A 95 11.41 9.58 -6.35
N THR A 96 11.24 9.49 -7.67
CA THR A 96 12.35 9.41 -8.63
C THR A 96 13.09 10.74 -8.74
N GLU A 97 12.38 11.87 -8.77
CA GLU A 97 12.95 13.22 -8.81
C GLU A 97 13.74 13.53 -7.53
N ILE A 98 13.24 13.10 -6.38
CA ILE A 98 13.94 13.18 -5.10
C ILE A 98 15.17 12.26 -5.10
N GLY A 99 15.23 11.21 -5.93
CA GLY A 99 16.29 10.20 -5.85
C GLY A 99 16.23 9.45 -4.52
N ALA A 100 15.02 9.06 -4.10
CA ALA A 100 14.83 8.34 -2.85
C ALA A 100 15.55 6.98 -2.87
N SER A 101 16.19 6.65 -1.76
CA SER A 101 16.75 5.30 -1.53
C SER A 101 15.70 4.31 -1.03
N ALA A 102 14.67 4.81 -0.33
CA ALA A 102 13.58 4.01 0.22
C ALA A 102 12.26 4.80 0.22
N LEU A 103 11.16 4.09 -0.01
CA LEU A 103 9.79 4.57 0.04
C LEU A 103 9.03 3.75 1.10
N VAL A 104 8.53 4.40 2.15
CA VAL A 104 7.79 3.77 3.25
C VAL A 104 6.31 4.15 3.18
N LEU A 105 5.44 3.16 3.34
CA LEU A 105 3.99 3.31 3.25
C LEU A 105 3.26 2.51 4.34
N GLY A 106 2.11 3.00 4.80
CA GLY A 106 1.21 2.24 5.67
C GLY A 106 0.27 1.34 4.88
N LEU A 107 0.29 0.03 5.15
CA LEU A 107 -0.61 -0.95 4.54
C LEU A 107 -1.98 -0.93 5.23
N HIS A 108 -3.01 -0.64 4.44
CA HIS A 108 -4.43 -0.66 4.81
C HIS A 108 -5.27 -0.77 3.53
N ASP A 109 -6.57 -1.08 3.63
CA ASP A 109 -7.44 -1.48 2.51
C ASP A 109 -7.57 -0.45 1.37
N HIS A 110 -7.28 0.82 1.65
CA HIS A 110 -7.30 1.92 0.67
C HIS A 110 -5.92 2.55 0.44
N SER A 111 -4.86 1.87 0.87
CA SER A 111 -3.51 2.38 0.75
C SER A 111 -3.14 2.64 -0.69
N PHE A 112 -2.31 3.65 -0.87
CA PHE A 112 -1.66 3.94 -2.12
C PHE A 112 -1.08 2.69 -2.82
N LEU A 113 -0.46 1.79 -2.05
CA LEU A 113 0.15 0.56 -2.57
C LEU A 113 -0.86 -0.38 -3.24
N TYR A 114 -2.03 -0.62 -2.61
CA TYR A 114 -3.05 -1.46 -3.24
C TYR A 114 -3.62 -0.81 -4.49
N ARG A 115 -3.83 0.50 -4.48
CA ARG A 115 -4.33 1.25 -5.65
C ARG A 115 -3.32 1.22 -6.78
N LEU A 116 -2.04 1.38 -6.45
CA LEU A 116 -0.93 1.21 -7.38
C LEU A 116 -0.98 -0.19 -7.99
N ALA A 117 -1.07 -1.26 -7.18
CA ALA A 117 -1.08 -2.64 -7.67
C ALA A 117 -2.30 -2.96 -8.57
N MET A 118 -3.47 -2.42 -8.24
CA MET A 118 -4.73 -2.64 -8.97
C MET A 118 -4.92 -1.75 -10.21
N ALA A 119 -4.14 -0.68 -10.37
CA ALA A 119 -4.20 0.15 -11.55
C ALA A 119 -3.78 -0.65 -12.80
N GLN A 120 -4.57 -0.64 -13.86
CA GLN A 120 -4.19 -1.32 -15.10
C GLN A 120 -2.91 -0.68 -15.67
N GLY A 121 -1.83 -1.47 -15.76
CA GLY A 121 -0.47 -1.01 -16.11
C GLY A 121 0.50 -0.84 -14.93
N SER A 122 0.12 -1.30 -13.73
CA SER A 122 0.86 -1.16 -12.47
C SER A 122 2.21 -1.88 -12.37
N SER A 123 2.40 -3.00 -13.06
CA SER A 123 3.69 -3.72 -13.07
C SER A 123 4.83 -2.84 -13.56
N SER A 124 4.52 -1.89 -14.45
CA SER A 124 5.49 -0.92 -14.96
C SER A 124 5.85 0.15 -13.93
N ILE A 125 4.97 0.52 -13.01
CA ILE A 125 5.21 1.63 -12.07
C ILE A 125 6.04 1.17 -10.87
N ALA A 126 5.74 -0.02 -10.33
CA ALA A 126 6.56 -0.63 -9.28
C ALA A 126 8.00 -0.89 -9.78
N ASN A 127 8.15 -1.34 -11.03
CA ASN A 127 9.47 -1.54 -11.66
C ASN A 127 10.19 -0.24 -12.06
N LYS A 128 9.48 0.91 -12.11
CA LYS A 128 10.08 2.23 -12.39
C LYS A 128 10.69 2.87 -11.15
N LEU A 129 10.30 2.42 -9.96
CA LEU A 129 10.84 2.93 -8.71
C LEU A 129 12.22 2.29 -8.47
N ASN A 130 13.28 3.06 -8.68
CA ASN A 130 14.67 2.63 -8.44
C ASN A 130 15.02 2.57 -6.93
N CYS A 131 14.04 2.38 -6.06
CA CYS A 131 14.17 2.50 -4.60
C CYS A 131 13.50 1.32 -3.88
N ARG A 132 13.92 1.04 -2.64
CA ARG A 132 13.30 -0.03 -1.83
C ARG A 132 11.93 0.43 -1.33
N ILE A 133 10.88 -0.36 -1.59
CA ILE A 133 9.51 -0.05 -1.13
C ILE A 133 9.21 -0.88 0.11
N LEU A 134 8.81 -0.24 1.21
CA LEU A 134 8.46 -0.87 2.48
C LEU A 134 6.99 -0.58 2.82
N GLY A 135 6.17 -1.63 2.80
CA GLY A 135 4.79 -1.57 3.28
C GLY A 135 4.71 -2.04 4.72
N ILE A 136 4.34 -1.16 5.65
CA ILE A 136 4.23 -1.46 7.07
C ILE A 136 2.77 -1.73 7.42
N LYS A 137 2.49 -2.93 7.92
CA LYS A 137 1.16 -3.31 8.39
C LYS A 137 0.95 -2.84 9.82
N GLN A 138 -0.18 -2.21 10.09
CA GLN A 138 -0.57 -1.89 11.46
C GLN A 138 -0.92 -3.19 12.21
N PRO A 139 -0.39 -3.41 13.44
CA PRO A 139 -0.81 -4.55 14.26
C PRO A 139 -2.32 -4.45 14.54
N PRO A 140 -3.04 -5.59 14.60
CA PRO A 140 -4.46 -5.58 14.89
C PRO A 140 -4.71 -4.92 16.26
N PRO A 141 -5.77 -4.09 16.41
CA PRO A 141 -6.10 -3.52 17.69
C PRO A 141 -6.35 -4.67 18.67
N SER A 142 -5.65 -4.63 19.81
CA SER A 142 -5.72 -5.63 20.87
C SER A 142 -7.11 -5.63 21.52
N SER A 143 -8.09 -6.26 20.87
CA SER A 143 -9.35 -6.66 21.45
C SER A 143 -9.96 -7.78 20.59
N THR A 144 -10.20 -8.91 21.26
CA THR A 144 -10.86 -10.17 20.84
C THR A 144 -10.02 -11.20 20.06
N PRO A 145 -9.74 -12.38 20.66
CA PRO A 145 -9.14 -13.51 19.96
C PRO A 145 -10.22 -14.16 19.09
N LEU A 146 -10.31 -13.76 17.81
CA LEU A 146 -11.09 -14.54 16.86
C LEU A 146 -10.25 -15.75 16.44
N SER A 147 -10.66 -16.89 16.99
CA SER A 147 -10.13 -18.24 16.81
C SER A 147 -9.64 -18.51 15.39
N ARG A 148 -8.32 -18.42 15.18
CA ARG A 148 -7.69 -19.03 14.02
C ARG A 148 -7.63 -20.52 14.31
N ARG A 149 -8.53 -21.31 13.70
CA ARG A 149 -8.41 -22.77 13.64
C ARG A 149 -7.09 -23.10 12.95
N THR A 150 -6.04 -23.28 13.73
CA THR A 150 -4.84 -24.02 13.34
C THR A 150 -4.68 -25.15 14.34
N SER A 151 -4.96 -26.36 13.86
CA SER A 151 -4.55 -27.61 14.46
C SER A 151 -3.04 -27.59 14.75
N GLY A 152 -2.65 -27.88 16.00
CA GLY A 152 -1.28 -28.30 16.33
C GLY A 152 -0.65 -27.59 17.53
N THR A 153 -0.78 -28.21 18.71
CA THR A 153 0.20 -28.31 19.81
C THR A 153 0.46 -27.10 20.76
N ALA A 154 -0.09 -27.23 21.99
CA ALA A 154 0.39 -26.90 23.36
C ALA A 154 1.56 -25.89 23.56
N THR A 155 1.63 -24.97 24.55
CA THR A 155 0.98 -24.72 25.87
C THR A 155 1.37 -23.29 26.36
N PRO A 156 0.72 -22.71 27.41
CA PRO A 156 0.78 -21.28 27.77
C PRO A 156 1.69 -20.96 28.98
N VAL A 157 2.20 -19.71 29.09
CA VAL A 157 2.66 -19.11 30.35
C VAL A 157 2.34 -17.60 30.37
N LEU A 158 1.82 -17.15 31.51
CA LEU A 158 1.39 -15.81 31.89
C LEU A 158 2.55 -15.09 32.63
N ASP A 159 2.87 -13.83 32.31
CA ASP A 159 2.83 -12.68 33.25
C ASP A 159 3.52 -11.40 32.74
N SER A 160 2.73 -10.33 32.72
CA SER A 160 2.99 -8.93 33.07
C SER A 160 4.42 -8.38 33.06
N CYS A 161 4.72 -7.52 32.09
CA CYS A 161 5.39 -6.22 32.29
C CYS A 161 5.21 -5.35 31.03
N SER A 162 4.58 -4.18 31.19
CA SER A 162 4.42 -3.15 30.17
C SER A 162 5.78 -2.68 29.63
N THR A 163 6.23 -3.34 28.57
CA THR A 163 7.30 -2.86 27.70
C THR A 163 6.68 -2.76 26.33
N ASN A 164 6.98 -1.70 25.58
CA ASN A 164 6.55 -1.49 24.21
C ASN A 164 7.08 -2.63 23.33
N ASN A 165 6.45 -3.78 23.43
CA ASN A 165 6.79 -4.98 22.70
C ASN A 165 6.22 -4.73 21.31
N MET A 166 7.02 -4.05 20.48
CA MET A 166 6.97 -4.23 19.04
C MET A 166 7.37 -5.69 18.81
N ASP A 167 6.46 -6.60 19.14
CA ASP A 167 6.60 -8.02 18.89
C ASP A 167 6.95 -8.10 17.41
N PHE A 168 8.17 -8.57 17.15
CA PHE A 168 8.75 -8.69 15.84
C PHE A 168 7.87 -9.66 15.04
N SER A 169 6.77 -9.14 14.49
CA SER A 169 6.16 -9.69 13.31
C SER A 169 7.22 -9.55 12.24
N GLN A 170 8.02 -10.61 12.14
CA GLN A 170 8.66 -11.12 10.95
C GLN A 170 8.39 -10.18 9.79
N ILE A 171 9.40 -9.38 9.43
CA ILE A 171 9.36 -8.56 8.21
C ILE A 171 9.27 -9.58 7.09
N ASP A 172 8.06 -9.98 6.76
CA ASP A 172 7.79 -10.87 5.65
C ASP A 172 7.96 -9.97 4.44
N ILE A 173 9.18 -9.99 3.88
CA ILE A 173 9.50 -9.36 2.61
C ILE A 173 8.83 -10.21 1.54
N ALA A 174 7.50 -10.24 1.56
CA ALA A 174 6.71 -10.80 0.49
C ALA A 174 6.88 -9.86 -0.69
N GLY A 175 7.36 -10.38 -1.82
CA GLY A 175 7.11 -9.72 -3.09
C GLY A 175 5.62 -9.42 -3.19
N LEU A 176 5.24 -8.26 -3.73
CA LEU A 176 3.85 -7.88 -3.94
C LEU A 176 3.16 -8.95 -4.81
N HIS A 177 2.56 -9.96 -4.18
CA HIS A 177 1.77 -10.95 -4.87
C HIS A 177 0.41 -10.32 -5.09
N VAL A 178 0.19 -9.87 -6.33
CA VAL A 178 -1.14 -9.51 -6.81
C VAL A 178 -2.03 -10.75 -6.62
N PRO A 179 -3.23 -10.64 -6.03
CA PRO A 179 -4.17 -11.77 -6.01
C PRO A 179 -4.34 -12.26 -7.44
N ASP A 180 -4.21 -13.56 -7.69
CA ASP A 180 -4.43 -14.13 -9.02
C ASP A 180 -5.83 -13.74 -9.48
N VAL A 181 -5.93 -12.73 -10.35
CA VAL A 181 -7.18 -12.38 -11.00
C VAL A 181 -7.43 -13.50 -11.99
N PRO A 182 -8.49 -14.30 -11.81
CA PRO A 182 -8.77 -15.35 -12.77
C PRO A 182 -8.97 -14.68 -14.14
N PRO A 183 -8.35 -15.22 -15.20
CA PRO A 183 -8.48 -14.64 -16.53
C PRO A 183 -9.98 -14.51 -16.86
N PRO A 184 -10.40 -13.41 -17.52
CA PRO A 184 -11.79 -13.23 -17.90
C PRO A 184 -12.23 -14.46 -18.70
N LYS A 185 -13.29 -15.14 -18.22
CA LYS A 185 -13.83 -16.32 -18.90
C LYS A 185 -14.15 -15.91 -20.33
N VAL A 186 -13.50 -16.57 -21.29
CA VAL A 186 -13.78 -16.38 -22.72
C VAL A 186 -15.28 -16.57 -22.91
N PRO A 187 -16.01 -15.59 -23.47
CA PRO A 187 -17.42 -15.81 -23.79
C PRO A 187 -17.49 -16.96 -24.78
N TYR A 188 -18.13 -18.05 -24.36
CA TYR A 188 -18.41 -19.19 -25.23
C TYR A 188 -19.05 -18.64 -26.51
N ARG A 189 -18.44 -18.93 -27.66
CA ARG A 189 -19.09 -18.70 -28.94
C ARG A 189 -20.30 -19.63 -28.97
N ILE A 190 -21.46 -19.07 -28.63
CA ILE A 190 -22.74 -19.69 -28.95
C ILE A 190 -22.69 -19.96 -30.45
N CYS A 191 -22.80 -21.23 -30.80
CA CYS A 191 -22.58 -21.76 -32.14
C CYS A 191 -23.25 -20.87 -33.20
N PRO A 192 -22.53 -20.39 -34.22
CA PRO A 192 -23.06 -19.42 -35.18
C PRO A 192 -24.06 -20.01 -36.19
N ASN A 193 -24.60 -21.22 -35.97
CA ASN A 193 -25.52 -21.82 -36.91
C ASN A 193 -26.58 -22.71 -36.21
N PRO A 194 -27.88 -22.33 -36.26
CA PRO A 194 -28.97 -23.13 -35.68
C PRO A 194 -29.20 -24.47 -36.40
N TYR A 195 -28.56 -24.74 -37.54
CA TYR A 195 -28.69 -25.99 -38.30
C TYR A 195 -27.57 -27.01 -38.05
N ALA A 196 -26.56 -26.69 -37.22
CA ALA A 196 -25.41 -27.58 -37.00
C ALA A 196 -25.71 -28.78 -36.06
N ILE A 197 -26.86 -28.77 -35.37
CA ILE A 197 -27.26 -29.86 -34.48
C ILE A 197 -28.03 -30.91 -35.30
N ILE A 198 -27.29 -31.72 -36.05
CA ILE A 198 -27.86 -32.87 -36.78
C ILE A 198 -28.16 -33.97 -35.75
N TRP A 199 -29.40 -34.02 -35.24
CA TRP A 199 -29.91 -35.17 -34.51
C TRP A 199 -30.07 -36.35 -35.47
N LYS A 200 -29.06 -37.21 -35.56
CA LYS A 200 -29.22 -38.51 -36.21
C LYS A 200 -30.03 -39.41 -35.28
N SER A 201 -31.35 -39.47 -35.49
CA SER A 201 -32.18 -40.48 -34.84
C SER A 201 -31.83 -41.86 -35.41
N ARG A 202 -31.14 -42.69 -34.61
CA ARG A 202 -31.00 -44.12 -34.91
C ARG A 202 -32.36 -44.77 -34.66
N LYS A 203 -33.06 -45.19 -35.71
CA LYS A 203 -34.20 -46.10 -35.59
C LYS A 203 -33.73 -47.40 -34.95
N SER A 204 -34.27 -47.72 -33.78
CA SER A 204 -34.11 -48.99 -33.09
C SER A 204 -34.81 -50.10 -33.88
N ARG A 205 -34.06 -50.96 -34.57
CA ARG A 205 -34.57 -52.26 -35.02
C ARG A 205 -34.70 -53.17 -33.80
N ARG A 206 -35.93 -53.46 -33.37
CA ARG A 206 -36.23 -54.66 -32.57
C ARG A 206 -36.60 -55.79 -33.54
N LYS A 207 -36.23 -57.01 -33.11
CA LYS A 207 -36.27 -58.31 -33.79
C LYS A 207 -37.50 -58.55 -34.64
#